data_AF-A0A939IQ09-F1
#
_entry.id   AF-A0A939IQ09-F1
#
_cell.length_a   1.000
_cell.length_b   1.000
_cell.length_c   1.000
_cell.angle_alpha   90.00
_cell.angle_beta   90.00
_cell.angle_gamma   90.00
#
_symmetry.space_group_name_H-M   'P 1'
#
loop_
_entity.id
_entity.type
_entity.pdbx_description
1 polymer ?
#
loop_
_entity_poly.entity_id
_entity_poly.type
_entity_poly.pdbx_seq_one_letter_code
_entity_poly.pdbx_strand_id
1 'polypeptide(L)'
;DLKPAFSDNLFEQMLQPANLQRAWKQVRANRGAAGVDGMTVDGFPAWVKSGEWDKVKAALCAGTYRPQPVRRVEIEKPGGGKRPLGIPTVIDRIIQQAMAQVLTPIF
;
A
#
# COMPACT_ATOMS: atom_id res chain seq x y z
N ASP A 1 27.72 12.35 10.62
CA ASP A 1 27.02 11.07 10.39
C ASP A 1 25.57 11.13 10.85
N LEU A 2 24.65 11.47 9.95
CA LEU A 2 23.23 11.32 10.21
C LEU A 2 22.92 9.82 10.22
N LYS A 3 22.28 9.33 11.29
CA LYS A 3 21.80 7.94 11.31
C LYS A 3 20.85 7.76 10.11
N PRO A 4 20.84 6.60 9.43
CA PRO A 4 19.99 6.37 8.26
C PRO A 4 18.50 6.70 8.47
N ALA A 5 18.00 6.59 9.71
CA ALA A 5 16.65 6.97 10.10
C ALA A 5 16.33 8.48 9.99
N PHE A 6 17.34 9.34 9.86
CA PHE A 6 17.22 10.80 9.75
C PHE A 6 17.59 11.30 8.36
N SER A 7 17.54 10.45 7.32
CA SER A 7 17.75 10.92 5.95
C SER A 7 16.51 11.63 5.42
N ASP A 8 16.70 12.81 4.83
CA ASP A 8 15.59 13.64 4.34
C ASP A 8 14.92 13.09 3.06
N ASN A 9 15.43 12.00 2.49
CA ASN A 9 15.00 11.46 1.20
C ASN A 9 14.19 10.16 1.28
N LEU A 10 13.81 9.67 2.46
CA LEU A 10 13.06 8.39 2.60
C LEU A 10 11.74 8.41 1.82
N PHE A 11 11.06 9.57 1.81
CA PHE A 11 9.81 9.74 1.06
C PHE A 11 10.03 9.68 -0.46
N GLU A 12 11.12 10.29 -0.95
CA GLU A 12 11.51 10.20 -2.37
C GLU A 12 11.85 8.76 -2.76
N GLN A 13 12.60 8.04 -1.92
CA GLN A 13 12.92 6.62 -2.12
C GLN A 13 11.67 5.75 -2.17
N MET A 14 10.69 6.03 -1.31
CA MET A 14 9.41 5.34 -1.29
C MET A 14 8.67 5.48 -2.64
N LEU A 15 8.67 6.69 -3.21
CA LEU A 15 7.97 7.01 -4.46
C LEU A 15 8.78 6.70 -5.74
N GLN A 16 10.00 6.19 -5.63
CA GLN A 16 10.78 5.77 -6.80
C GLN A 16 10.01 4.74 -7.63
N PRO A 17 9.94 4.88 -8.98
CA PRO A 17 9.20 3.95 -9.84
C PRO A 17 9.61 2.49 -9.64
N ALA A 18 10.91 2.23 -9.47
CA ALA A 18 11.42 0.89 -9.21
C ALA A 18 10.91 0.32 -7.86
N ASN A 19 10.84 1.14 -6.82
CA ASN A 19 10.32 0.74 -5.51
C ASN A 19 8.82 0.44 -5.59
N LEU A 20 8.04 1.34 -6.18
CA LEU A 20 6.60 1.17 -6.40
C LEU A 20 6.29 -0.09 -7.23
N GLN A 21 7.11 -0.39 -8.25
CA GLN A 21 6.94 -1.61 -9.04
C GLN A 21 7.20 -2.87 -8.20
N ARG A 22 8.21 -2.87 -7.32
CA ARG A 22 8.44 -3.98 -6.36
C ARG A 22 7.28 -4.11 -5.39
N ALA A 23 6.82 -2.99 -4.82
CA ALA A 23 5.66 -2.97 -3.92
C ALA A 23 4.42 -3.55 -4.60
N TRP A 24 4.13 -3.15 -5.84
CA TRP A 24 3.04 -3.71 -6.64
C TRP A 24 3.20 -5.22 -6.84
N LYS A 25 4.37 -5.69 -7.26
CA LYS A 25 4.64 -7.13 -7.45
C LYS A 25 4.38 -7.92 -6.17
N GLN A 26 4.82 -7.41 -5.02
CA GLN A 26 4.58 -8.05 -3.72
C GLN A 26 3.09 -8.08 -3.36
N VAL A 27 2.38 -6.96 -3.50
CA VAL A 27 0.93 -6.89 -3.22
C VAL A 27 0.15 -7.84 -4.12
N ARG A 28 0.50 -7.92 -5.41
CA ARG A 28 -0.11 -8.86 -6.34
C ARG A 28 0.16 -10.31 -5.94
N ALA A 29 1.40 -10.64 -5.57
CA ALA A 29 1.78 -11.98 -5.13
C ALA A 29 1.09 -12.41 -3.83
N ASN A 30 0.91 -11.48 -2.89
CA ASN A 30 0.19 -11.70 -1.63
C ASN A 30 -1.33 -11.92 -1.83
N ARG A 31 -1.85 -11.59 -3.02
CA ARG A 31 -3.29 -11.65 -3.33
C ARG A 31 -4.08 -10.83 -2.29
N GLY A 32 -5.18 -11.37 -1.80
CA GLY A 32 -6.02 -10.74 -0.79
C GLY A 32 -7.25 -10.07 -1.39
N ALA A 33 -8.32 -10.04 -0.59
CA ALA A 33 -9.60 -9.49 -1.02
C ALA A 33 -9.52 -7.97 -1.25
N ALA A 34 -10.51 -7.44 -1.95
CA ALA A 34 -10.66 -6.02 -2.18
C ALA A 34 -10.84 -5.23 -0.86
N GLY A 35 -10.49 -3.95 -0.88
CA GLY A 35 -10.75 -3.01 0.21
C GLY A 35 -12.21 -2.53 0.19
N VAL A 36 -12.47 -1.38 0.79
CA VAL A 36 -13.81 -0.76 0.84
C VAL A 36 -14.29 -0.29 -0.53
N ASP A 37 -13.35 -0.01 -1.43
CA ASP A 37 -13.56 0.45 -2.81
C ASP A 37 -13.93 -0.67 -3.78
N GLY A 38 -13.86 -1.94 -3.34
CA GLY A 38 -14.18 -3.10 -4.18
C GLY A 38 -13.13 -3.43 -5.26
N MET A 39 -12.06 -2.64 -5.40
CA MET A 39 -11.03 -2.92 -6.40
C MET A 39 -10.20 -4.15 -6.01
N THR A 40 -10.17 -5.14 -6.90
CA THR A 40 -9.30 -6.32 -6.77
C THR A 40 -7.90 -6.03 -7.29
N VAL A 41 -6.94 -6.89 -6.96
CA VAL A 41 -5.58 -6.79 -7.53
C VAL A 41 -5.60 -6.86 -9.06
N ASP A 42 -6.51 -7.63 -9.66
CA ASP A 42 -6.58 -7.75 -11.12
C ASP A 42 -7.18 -6.49 -11.78
N GLY A 43 -7.96 -5.70 -11.05
CA GLY A 43 -8.47 -4.40 -11.52
C GLY A 43 -7.43 -3.29 -11.50
N PHE A 44 -6.40 -3.41 -10.66
CA PHE A 44 -5.41 -2.34 -10.46
C PHE A 44 -4.68 -1.90 -11.74
N PRO A 45 -4.21 -2.78 -12.66
CA PRO A 45 -3.58 -2.34 -13.91
C PRO A 45 -4.48 -1.47 -14.79
N ALA A 46 -5.78 -1.75 -14.86
CA ALA A 46 -6.73 -0.94 -15.61
C ALA A 46 -6.94 0.42 -14.93
N TRP A 47 -7.05 0.43 -13.60
CA TRP A 47 -7.13 1.66 -12.82
C TRP A 47 -5.90 2.56 -13.00
N VAL A 48 -4.68 2.00 -13.02
CA VAL A 48 -3.46 2.78 -13.30
C VAL A 48 -3.50 3.36 -14.72
N LYS A 49 -3.93 2.59 -15.72
CA LYS A 49 -4.05 3.05 -17.12
C LYS A 49 -5.07 4.19 -17.30
N SER A 50 -6.03 4.33 -16.39
CA SER A 50 -6.99 5.45 -16.42
C SER A 50 -6.36 6.80 -16.03
N GLY A 51 -5.11 6.82 -15.53
CA GLY A 51 -4.41 8.03 -15.12
C GLY A 51 -4.65 8.44 -13.66
N GLU A 52 -5.53 7.75 -12.93
CA GLU A 52 -5.82 8.05 -11.52
C GLU A 52 -4.59 7.97 -10.59
N TRP A 53 -3.58 7.18 -10.97
CA TRP A 53 -2.32 7.09 -10.21
C TRP A 53 -1.58 8.44 -10.12
N ASP A 54 -1.68 9.30 -11.14
CA ASP A 54 -1.01 10.60 -11.12
C ASP A 54 -1.61 11.52 -10.06
N LYS A 55 -2.93 11.42 -9.81
CA LYS A 55 -3.60 12.15 -8.73
C LYS A 55 -3.14 11.66 -7.36
N VAL A 56 -2.98 10.34 -7.19
CA VAL A 56 -2.46 9.75 -5.94
C VAL A 56 -1.03 10.22 -5.67
N LYS A 57 -0.13 10.17 -6.67
CA LYS A 57 1.24 10.69 -6.52
C LYS A 57 1.25 12.18 -6.16
N ALA A 58 0.45 12.99 -6.85
CA ALA A 58 0.37 14.43 -6.56
C ALA A 58 -0.08 14.69 -5.12
N ALA A 59 -1.10 13.98 -4.65
CA ALA A 59 -1.58 14.10 -3.27
C ALA A 59 -0.55 13.61 -2.23
N LEU A 60 0.21 12.56 -2.54
CA LEU A 60 1.31 12.09 -1.69
C LEU A 60 2.41 13.14 -1.59
N CYS A 61 2.89 13.68 -2.71
CA CYS A 61 3.90 14.74 -2.73
C CYS A 61 3.44 16.03 -2.03
N ALA A 62 2.15 16.36 -2.11
CA ALA A 62 1.57 17.52 -1.43
C ALA A 62 1.24 17.29 0.05
N GLY A 63 1.40 16.07 0.59
CA GLY A 63 1.01 15.73 1.96
C GLY A 63 -0.51 15.72 2.21
N THR A 64 -1.31 15.74 1.15
CA THR A 64 -2.78 15.80 1.21
C THR A 64 -3.44 14.45 1.02
N TYR A 65 -2.68 13.40 0.69
CA TYR A 65 -3.21 12.05 0.59
C TYR A 65 -3.88 11.61 1.91
N ARG A 66 -5.07 11.02 1.77
CA ARG A 66 -5.84 10.44 2.88
C ARG A 66 -6.12 8.98 2.54
N PRO A 67 -5.54 8.02 3.28
CA PRO A 67 -5.84 6.60 3.10
C PRO A 67 -7.33 6.32 3.27
N GLN A 68 -7.83 5.32 2.55
CA GLN A 68 -9.22 4.89 2.71
C GLN A 68 -9.38 4.09 4.02
N PRO A 69 -10.59 4.09 4.62
CA PRO A 69 -10.86 3.22 5.76
C PRO A 69 -10.66 1.75 5.36
N VAL A 70 -10.17 0.94 6.29
CA VAL A 70 -10.00 -0.51 6.04
C VAL A 70 -11.35 -1.22 6.05
N ARG A 71 -11.55 -2.16 5.13
CA ARG A 71 -12.76 -2.98 5.10
C ARG A 71 -12.70 -4.03 6.20
N ARG A 72 -13.71 -4.04 7.09
CA ARG A 72 -13.82 -5.03 8.15
C ARG A 72 -14.39 -6.34 7.59
N VAL A 73 -13.71 -7.43 7.90
CA VAL A 73 -14.24 -8.78 7.69
C VAL A 73 -13.96 -9.62 8.92
N GLU A 74 -14.79 -10.62 9.16
CA GLU A 74 -14.52 -11.64 10.16
C GLU A 74 -14.16 -12.93 9.45
N ILE A 75 -13.10 -13.60 9.89
CA ILE A 75 -12.75 -14.94 9.45
C ILE A 75 -12.77 -15.91 10.63
N GLU A 76 -13.20 -17.14 10.39
CA GLU A 76 -13.16 -18.19 11.41
C GLU A 76 -11.70 -18.52 11.76
N LYS A 77 -11.44 -18.75 13.06
CA LYS A 77 -10.15 -19.28 13.52
C LYS A 77 -10.18 -20.81 13.46
N PRO A 78 -9.03 -21.48 13.24
CA PRO A 78 -8.95 -22.94 13.26
C PRO A 78 -9.44 -23.58 14.57
N GLY A 79 -9.28 -22.89 15.71
CA GLY A 79 -9.70 -23.36 17.04
C GLY A 79 -11.05 -22.84 17.51
N GLY A 80 -11.87 -22.28 16.62
CA GLY A 80 -13.16 -21.67 16.96
C GLY A 80 -13.10 -20.18 17.29
N GLY A 81 -14.25 -19.53 17.12
CA GLY A 81 -14.40 -18.08 17.24
C GLY A 81 -13.88 -17.31 16.03
N LYS A 82 -14.18 -16.00 16.01
CA LYS A 82 -13.90 -15.13 14.87
C LYS A 82 -12.65 -14.27 15.08
N ARG A 83 -11.97 -13.97 13.98
CA ARG A 83 -10.85 -13.02 13.92
C ARG A 83 -11.26 -11.85 13.03
N PRO A 84 -11.39 -10.63 13.58
CA PRO A 84 -11.61 -9.45 12.76
C PRO A 84 -10.32 -9.14 11.99
N LEU A 85 -10.46 -8.86 10.70
CA LEU A 85 -9.41 -8.33 9.84
C LEU A 85 -9.82 -6.95 9.32
N GLY A 86 -8.83 -6.10 9.10
CA GLY A 86 -8.96 -4.87 8.34
C GLY A 86 -8.24 -5.03 7.02
N ILE A 87 -8.95 -4.87 5.90
CA ILE A 87 -8.40 -5.03 4.56
C ILE A 87 -8.31 -3.64 3.91
N PRO A 88 -7.10 -3.07 3.74
CA PRO A 88 -6.92 -1.81 3.01
C PRO A 88 -7.24 -1.98 1.52
N THR A 89 -7.46 -0.85 0.82
CA THR A 89 -7.57 -0.85 -0.64
C THR A 89 -6.26 -1.30 -1.28
N VAL A 90 -6.31 -1.71 -2.55
CA VAL A 90 -5.09 -2.13 -3.26
C VAL A 90 -4.08 -0.98 -3.33
N ILE A 91 -4.55 0.26 -3.52
CA ILE A 91 -3.71 1.46 -3.54
C ILE A 91 -3.01 1.64 -2.19
N ASP A 92 -3.76 1.59 -1.09
CA ASP A 92 -3.20 1.73 0.27
C ASP A 92 -2.17 0.63 0.56
N ARG A 93 -2.45 -0.62 0.15
CA ARG A 93 -1.51 -1.74 0.33
C ARG A 93 -0.20 -1.51 -0.42
N ILE A 94 -0.24 -0.95 -1.63
CA ILE A 94 0.97 -0.65 -2.40
C ILE A 94 1.77 0.47 -1.73
N ILE A 95 1.11 1.52 -1.27
CA ILE A 95 1.75 2.64 -0.56
C ILE A 95 2.40 2.16 0.74
N GLN A 96 1.67 1.37 1.54
CA GLN A 96 2.19 0.77 2.78
C GLN A 96 3.37 -0.18 2.51
N GLN A 97 3.28 -1.00 1.47
CA GLN A 97 4.36 -1.90 1.08
C GLN A 97 5.60 -1.15 0.59
N ALA A 98 5.43 -0.06 -0.16
CA ALA A 98 6.52 0.79 -0.62
C ALA A 98 7.22 1.49 0.56
N MET A 99 6.44 1.94 1.55
CA MET A 99 6.94 2.49 2.81
C MET A 99 7.72 1.45 3.61
N ALA A 100 7.16 0.25 3.78
CA ALA A 100 7.83 -0.85 4.48
C ALA A 100 9.16 -1.23 3.83
N GLN A 101 9.24 -1.27 2.49
CA GLN A 101 10.49 -1.55 1.77
C GLN A 101 11.62 -0.57 2.07
N VAL A 102 11.29 0.68 2.38
CA VAL A 102 12.27 1.71 2.75
C VAL A 102 12.60 1.68 4.24
N LEU A 103 11.62 1.41 5.10
CA LEU A 103 11.79 1.46 6.55
C LEU A 103 12.37 0.16 7.14
N THR A 104 12.05 -1.01 6.60
CA THR A 104 12.53 -2.31 7.14
C THR A 104 14.05 -2.47 7.12
N PRO A 105 14.82 -1.96 6.14
CA PRO A 105 16.28 -2.01 6.23
C PRO A 105 16.88 -1.12 7.33
N ILE A 106 16.09 -0.19 7.88
CA ILE A 106 16.54 0.79 8.90
C ILE A 106 16.26 0.26 10.32
N PHE A 107 15.19 -0.52 10.50
CA PHE A 107 14.69 -1.04 11.78
C PHE A 107 14.47 -2.55 11.73
#